data_AF-A0A838WDG3-F1
#
_entry.id   AF-A0A838WDG3-F1
#
_cell.length_a   1.000
_cell.length_b   1.000
_cell.length_c   1.000
_cell.angle_alpha   90.00
_cell.angle_beta   90.00
_cell.angle_gamma   90.00
#
_symmetry.space_group_name_H-M   'P 1'
#
loop_
_entity.id
_entity.type
_entity.pdbx_description
1 polymer ?
#
loop_
_entity_poly.entity_id
_entity_poly.type
_entity_poly.pdbx_seq_one_letter_code
_entity_poly.pdbx_strand_id
1 'polypeptide(L)'
;MDEDGTNVATIEWDETASGLIELAKGETEAEAEFEFGDPTKETNETVTVTDTFDGGSSITLGTVSVGGAGTVTVPTPAGISNLAYAAYVFTYRRTIATVADRCIDYKNTAEIVETEQTDDATVGVCGRISGGNTIGFWGNKNGRAAIEACINAGTPVYSILTGMNLVNAKGQDFNPSNHSGFNSWLQSADAANMSYMLSAQMAATWLNVKCGVNGRKMDGTRLRVTDPANPSSAITITQALDAANMFLANNKNTTASGPARTLAEAYKSLFDRLNNGLVVVVVLP
;
A
#
# COMPACT_ATOMS: atom_id res chain seq x y z
N MET A 1 41.06 -16.73 -4.61
CA MET A 1 42.12 -15.78 -5.00
C MET A 1 43.25 -16.15 -4.08
N ASP A 2 44.13 -17.03 -4.56
CA ASP A 2 45.27 -17.49 -3.78
C ASP A 2 46.29 -16.37 -3.79
N GLU A 3 46.52 -15.79 -2.62
CA GLU A 3 47.60 -14.83 -2.42
C GLU A 3 48.71 -15.52 -1.64
N ASP A 4 49.58 -16.19 -2.37
CA ASP A 4 50.85 -16.68 -1.84
C ASP A 4 51.77 -15.46 -1.64
N GLY A 5 52.61 -15.48 -0.61
CA GLY A 5 53.54 -14.38 -0.39
C GLY A 5 54.75 -14.77 0.41
N THR A 6 55.76 -13.90 0.31
CA THR A 6 57.01 -14.04 1.06
C THR A 6 57.07 -12.90 2.07
N ASN A 7 57.16 -13.25 3.35
CA ASN A 7 57.48 -12.27 4.37
C ASN A 7 59.01 -12.09 4.40
N VAL A 8 59.48 -10.89 4.07
CA VAL A 8 60.90 -10.54 4.07
C VAL A 8 61.18 -9.68 5.31
N ALA A 9 62.05 -10.18 6.19
CA ALA A 9 62.54 -9.43 7.33
C ALA A 9 63.98 -8.99 7.05
N THR A 10 64.16 -7.68 6.90
CA THR A 10 65.48 -7.05 6.72
C THR A 10 65.99 -6.52 8.05
N ILE A 11 67.21 -6.90 8.42
CA ILE A 11 67.91 -6.33 9.56
C ILE A 11 69.13 -5.58 9.04
N GLU A 12 69.11 -4.27 9.25
CA GLU A 12 70.25 -3.39 9.03
C GLU A 12 70.90 -3.05 10.37
N TRP A 13 72.23 -3.00 10.39
CA TRP A 13 72.97 -2.43 11.50
C TRP A 13 74.05 -1.48 10.99
N ASP A 14 74.19 -0.36 11.68
CA ASP A 14 75.26 0.59 11.43
C ASP A 14 76.56 0.17 12.12
N GLU A 15 77.67 0.66 11.58
CA GLU A 15 79.00 0.45 12.14
C GLU A 15 79.06 0.96 13.58
N THR A 16 79.38 0.08 14.53
CA THR A 16 79.51 0.43 15.95
C THR A 16 80.94 0.18 16.43
N ALA A 17 81.68 1.27 16.65
CA ALA A 17 83.01 1.22 17.24
C ALA A 17 82.91 1.14 18.77
N SER A 18 82.89 -0.07 19.31
CA SER A 18 82.97 -0.32 20.76
C SER A 18 84.26 -1.06 21.10
N GLY A 19 85.36 -0.31 21.17
CA GLY A 19 86.59 -0.56 21.95
C GLY A 19 87.41 -1.84 21.74
N LEU A 20 86.83 -2.94 21.26
CA LEU A 20 87.49 -4.24 21.16
C LEU A 20 87.03 -5.08 19.96
N ILE A 21 85.97 -4.69 19.22
CA ILE A 21 85.54 -5.36 17.97
C ILE A 21 84.98 -4.29 17.02
N GLU A 22 85.51 -4.22 15.79
CA GLU A 22 84.94 -3.43 14.69
C GLU A 22 83.95 -4.32 13.91
N LEU A 23 82.65 -4.00 14.00
CA LEU A 23 81.62 -4.59 13.14
C LEU A 23 81.34 -3.60 12.01
N ALA A 24 81.69 -3.98 10.78
CA ALA A 24 81.36 -3.20 9.59
C ALA A 24 79.83 -3.10 9.43
N LYS A 25 79.37 -1.96 8.90
CA LYS A 25 77.97 -1.77 8.50
C LYS A 25 77.53 -2.95 7.61
N GLY A 26 76.37 -3.50 7.91
CA GLY A 26 75.85 -4.65 7.19
C GLY A 26 74.34 -4.69 7.18
N GLU A 27 73.84 -5.49 6.26
CA GLU A 27 72.43 -5.80 6.09
C GLU A 27 72.34 -7.30 5.84
N THR A 28 71.33 -7.93 6.40
CA THR A 28 70.96 -9.30 6.06
C THR A 28 69.46 -9.41 5.99
N GLU A 29 68.99 -10.30 5.13
CA GLU A 29 67.57 -10.63 5.00
C GLU A 29 67.32 -12.06 5.44
N ALA A 30 66.15 -12.28 6.01
CA ALA A 30 65.58 -13.60 6.22
C ALA A 30 64.20 -13.62 5.57
N GLU A 31 63.96 -14.63 4.73
CA GLU A 31 62.69 -14.86 4.07
C GLU A 31 61.95 -16.02 4.73
N ALA A 32 60.65 -15.86 4.91
CA ALA A 32 59.75 -16.95 5.27
C ALA A 32 58.58 -16.96 4.29
N GLU A 33 58.46 -18.08 3.56
CA GLU A 33 57.30 -18.34 2.72
C GLU A 33 56.07 -18.58 3.60
N PHE A 34 54.94 -18.02 3.21
CA PHE A 34 53.65 -18.41 3.75
C PHE A 34 52.71 -18.80 2.62
N GLU A 35 51.91 -19.82 2.88
CA GLU A 35 50.86 -20.28 2.00
C GLU A 35 49.54 -20.10 2.75
N PHE A 36 48.69 -19.20 2.26
CA PHE A 36 47.30 -19.21 2.68
C PHE A 36 46.64 -20.40 1.97
N GLY A 37 46.50 -21.52 2.67
CA GLY A 37 45.81 -22.69 2.12
C GLY A 37 44.35 -22.35 1.76
N ASP A 38 43.76 -23.17 0.88
CA ASP A 38 42.36 -23.04 0.48
C ASP A 38 41.45 -22.76 1.69
N PRO A 39 40.50 -21.82 1.59
CA PRO A 39 39.52 -21.59 2.64
C PRO A 39 38.86 -22.91 3.06
N THR A 40 39.16 -23.38 4.27
CA THR A 40 38.60 -24.66 4.78
C THR A 40 37.10 -24.58 5.09
N LYS A 41 36.54 -23.36 5.05
CA LYS A 41 35.11 -23.06 5.21
C LYS A 41 34.75 -21.89 4.32
N GLU A 42 33.99 -22.17 3.27
CA GLU A 42 33.27 -21.16 2.53
C GLU A 42 31.90 -20.96 3.18
N THR A 43 31.54 -19.71 3.47
CA THR A 43 30.19 -19.34 3.91
C THR A 43 29.50 -18.59 2.77
N ASN A 44 28.20 -18.85 2.58
CA ASN A 44 27.36 -18.20 1.55
C ASN A 44 27.69 -18.59 0.09
N GLU A 45 28.40 -19.70 -0.15
CA GLU A 45 28.60 -20.23 -1.50
C GLU A 45 27.26 -20.60 -2.13
N THR A 46 26.35 -21.18 -1.34
CA THR A 46 24.96 -21.39 -1.70
C THR A 46 24.08 -20.75 -0.65
N VAL A 47 23.11 -19.97 -1.11
CA VAL A 47 22.08 -19.38 -0.26
C VAL A 47 20.69 -19.83 -0.67
N THR A 48 19.88 -20.22 0.30
CA THR A 48 18.49 -20.63 0.13
C THR A 48 17.60 -19.46 0.48
N VAL A 49 16.76 -19.05 -0.48
CA VAL A 49 15.77 -17.99 -0.27
C VAL A 49 14.43 -18.64 0.03
N THR A 50 13.87 -18.29 1.18
CA THR A 50 12.53 -18.72 1.59
C THR A 50 11.62 -17.52 1.83
N ASP A 51 10.32 -17.81 1.89
CA ASP A 51 9.28 -16.82 2.06
C ASP A 51 8.19 -17.35 2.98
N THR A 52 7.90 -16.59 4.04
CA THR A 52 6.85 -16.90 5.01
C THR A 52 5.73 -15.88 4.89
N PHE A 53 4.59 -16.33 4.35
CA PHE A 53 3.41 -15.51 4.17
C PHE A 53 2.48 -15.60 5.40
N ASP A 54 2.23 -14.47 6.05
CA ASP A 54 1.30 -14.24 7.15
C ASP A 54 1.45 -15.21 8.33
N GLY A 55 2.69 -15.50 8.71
CA GLY A 55 3.01 -16.45 9.79
C GLY A 55 2.69 -17.91 9.47
N GLY A 56 2.40 -18.22 8.19
CA GLY A 56 2.18 -19.57 7.70
C GLY A 56 3.47 -20.39 7.59
N SER A 57 3.39 -21.50 6.86
CA SER A 57 4.58 -22.30 6.56
C SER A 57 5.51 -21.58 5.59
N SER A 58 6.80 -21.56 5.90
CA SER A 58 7.84 -21.09 4.99
C SER A 58 7.86 -21.94 3.71
N ILE A 59 7.98 -21.28 2.55
CA ILE A 59 8.18 -21.93 1.26
C ILE A 59 9.57 -21.59 0.73
N THR A 60 10.26 -22.59 0.17
CA THR A 60 11.52 -22.34 -0.55
C THR A 60 11.21 -21.77 -1.93
N LEU A 61 11.69 -20.56 -2.20
CA LEU A 61 11.58 -19.93 -3.51
C LEU A 61 12.68 -20.43 -4.46
N GLY A 62 13.86 -20.70 -3.91
CA GLY A 62 14.98 -21.25 -4.67
C GLY A 62 16.32 -21.11 -3.95
N THR A 63 17.38 -21.58 -4.60
CA THR A 63 18.76 -21.47 -4.11
C THR A 63 19.62 -20.65 -5.10
N VAL A 64 20.44 -19.74 -4.60
CA VAL A 64 21.41 -19.01 -5.42
C VAL A 64 22.80 -19.51 -5.03
N SER A 65 23.58 -19.98 -6.00
CA SER A 65 24.92 -20.50 -5.74
C SER A 65 25.96 -19.71 -6.54
N VAL A 66 27.11 -19.41 -5.94
CA VAL A 66 28.27 -18.84 -6.62
C VAL A 66 29.28 -19.97 -6.83
N GLY A 67 29.49 -20.39 -8.08
CA GLY A 67 30.50 -21.40 -8.39
C GLY A 67 31.93 -20.84 -8.30
N GLY A 68 32.93 -21.71 -8.28
CA GLY A 68 34.36 -21.35 -8.12
C GLY A 68 34.96 -20.37 -9.15
N ALA A 69 34.26 -20.12 -10.26
CA ALA A 69 34.62 -19.07 -11.24
C ALA A 69 33.92 -17.71 -10.98
N GLY A 70 33.23 -17.54 -9.84
CA GLY A 70 32.37 -16.39 -9.54
C GLY A 70 31.03 -16.38 -10.29
N THR A 71 30.64 -17.50 -10.90
CA THR A 71 29.41 -17.62 -11.69
C THR A 71 28.20 -17.90 -10.82
N VAL A 72 27.20 -17.01 -10.86
CA VAL A 72 25.93 -17.19 -10.15
C VAL A 72 25.02 -18.18 -10.88
N THR A 73 24.51 -19.18 -10.16
CA THR A 73 23.53 -20.17 -10.60
C THR A 73 22.24 -20.00 -9.82
N VAL A 74 21.09 -20.02 -10.51
CA VAL A 74 19.74 -19.92 -9.91
C VAL A 74 18.81 -21.02 -10.44
N PRO A 75 17.77 -21.44 -9.72
CA PRO A 75 16.82 -22.43 -10.20
C PRO A 75 16.02 -21.90 -11.39
N THR A 76 16.03 -22.69 -12.46
CA THR A 76 15.22 -22.51 -13.68
C THR A 76 13.71 -22.49 -13.38
N PRO A 77 12.94 -21.64 -14.08
CA PRO A 77 12.62 -21.96 -15.48
C PRO A 77 13.50 -21.29 -16.55
N ALA A 78 14.31 -20.29 -16.19
CA ALA A 78 15.14 -19.59 -17.16
C ALA A 78 16.61 -19.81 -16.83
N GLY A 79 17.32 -20.50 -17.74
CA GLY A 79 18.77 -20.61 -17.69
C GLY A 79 19.37 -19.21 -17.73
N ILE A 80 20.03 -18.83 -16.64
CA ILE A 80 20.78 -17.59 -16.58
C ILE A 80 22.24 -17.92 -16.87
N SER A 81 22.72 -17.50 -18.04
CA SER A 81 24.16 -17.49 -18.32
C SER A 81 24.67 -16.05 -18.11
N ASN A 82 25.58 -15.90 -17.15
CA ASN A 82 26.40 -14.70 -16.92
C ASN A 82 25.68 -13.51 -16.25
N LEU A 83 25.57 -13.55 -14.92
CA LEU A 83 25.28 -12.36 -14.10
C LEU A 83 26.57 -11.85 -13.45
N ALA A 84 27.21 -10.87 -14.09
CA ALA A 84 28.09 -9.97 -13.36
C ALA A 84 27.20 -8.92 -12.66
N TYR A 85 27.14 -8.96 -11.33
CA TYR A 85 26.55 -7.92 -10.47
C TYR A 85 25.08 -7.54 -10.70
N ALA A 86 24.18 -8.50 -10.94
CA ALA A 86 22.75 -8.21 -11.03
C ALA A 86 21.96 -8.84 -9.87
N ALA A 87 20.97 -8.10 -9.36
CA ALA A 87 19.95 -8.64 -8.48
C ALA A 87 19.10 -9.70 -9.20
N TYR A 88 18.77 -10.79 -8.52
CA TYR A 88 17.79 -11.77 -8.99
C TYR A 88 16.45 -11.58 -8.28
N VAL A 89 15.34 -11.71 -9.01
CA VAL A 89 13.99 -11.50 -8.48
C VAL A 89 13.20 -12.78 -8.55
N PHE A 90 12.89 -13.37 -7.39
CA PHE A 90 11.95 -14.48 -7.30
C PHE A 90 10.52 -13.96 -7.44
N THR A 91 9.81 -14.41 -8.48
CA THR A 91 8.41 -14.01 -8.71
C THR A 91 7.48 -15.18 -8.44
N TYR A 92 6.49 -15.00 -7.56
CA TYR A 92 5.43 -15.98 -7.32
C TYR A 92 4.09 -15.27 -7.13
N ARG A 93 2.99 -16.04 -7.08
CA ARG A 93 1.62 -15.51 -6.93
C ARG A 93 0.92 -16.17 -5.76
N ARG A 94 0.14 -15.37 -5.02
CA ARG A 94 -0.78 -15.83 -3.97
C ARG A 94 -2.19 -15.38 -4.32
N THR A 95 -3.16 -16.21 -3.98
CA THR A 95 -4.59 -15.86 -4.05
C THR A 95 -5.11 -15.78 -2.63
N ILE A 96 -5.64 -14.63 -2.25
CA ILE A 96 -6.15 -14.36 -0.90
C ILE A 96 -7.66 -14.20 -1.00
N ALA A 97 -8.40 -14.94 -0.17
CA ALA A 97 -9.83 -14.75 -0.05
C ALA A 97 -10.09 -13.44 0.73
N THR A 98 -10.73 -12.47 0.08
CA THR A 98 -11.06 -11.22 0.74
C THR A 98 -12.26 -11.39 1.66
N VAL A 99 -12.24 -10.78 2.84
CA VAL A 99 -13.38 -10.74 3.75
C VAL A 99 -14.14 -9.42 3.54
N ALA A 100 -15.44 -9.50 3.23
CA ALA A 100 -16.27 -8.31 3.07
C ALA A 100 -16.19 -7.40 4.30
N ASP A 101 -16.25 -6.08 4.07
CA ASP A 101 -16.23 -5.05 5.11
C ASP A 101 -14.97 -5.05 5.99
N ARG A 102 -13.88 -5.67 5.53
CA ARG A 102 -12.61 -5.74 6.26
C ARG A 102 -11.42 -5.56 5.34
N CYS A 103 -10.38 -4.98 5.92
CA CYS A 103 -9.03 -5.06 5.42
C CYS A 103 -8.20 -5.86 6.38
N ILE A 104 -7.40 -6.75 5.81
CA ILE A 104 -6.49 -7.61 6.52
C ILE A 104 -5.12 -7.31 5.93
N ASP A 105 -4.19 -6.95 6.80
CA ASP A 105 -2.80 -6.81 6.43
C ASP A 105 -2.16 -8.18 6.44
N TYR A 106 -1.47 -8.49 5.35
CA TYR A 106 -0.73 -9.73 5.19
C TYR A 106 0.75 -9.38 5.20
N LYS A 107 1.45 -9.86 6.22
CA LYS A 107 2.90 -9.71 6.33
C LYS A 107 3.57 -10.80 5.49
N ASN A 108 4.58 -10.43 4.73
CA ASN A 108 5.40 -11.35 3.96
C ASN A 108 6.85 -11.19 4.40
N THR A 109 7.45 -12.25 4.91
CA THR A 109 8.83 -12.26 5.39
C THR A 109 9.69 -13.07 4.44
N ALA A 110 10.61 -12.41 3.74
CA ALA A 110 11.64 -13.09 2.96
C ALA A 110 12.84 -13.40 3.87
N GLU A 111 13.48 -14.55 3.67
CA GLU A 111 14.61 -15.00 4.48
C GLU A 111 15.71 -15.60 3.60
N ILE A 112 16.97 -15.27 3.92
CA ILE A 112 18.16 -15.98 3.47
C ILE A 112 18.59 -16.93 4.59
N VAL A 113 18.33 -18.22 4.42
CA VAL A 113 18.43 -19.22 5.51
C VAL A 113 19.81 -19.28 6.15
N GLU A 114 20.87 -19.22 5.35
CA GLU A 114 22.25 -19.42 5.81
C GLU A 114 22.79 -18.23 6.60
N THR A 115 22.22 -17.04 6.40
CA THR A 115 22.63 -15.81 7.09
C THR A 115 21.60 -15.31 8.09
N GLU A 116 20.43 -15.95 8.15
CA GLU A 116 19.25 -15.53 8.93
C GLU A 116 18.79 -14.09 8.64
N GLN A 117 19.24 -13.51 7.51
CA GLN A 117 18.82 -12.19 7.10
C GLN A 117 17.39 -12.25 6.63
N THR A 118 16.58 -11.33 7.14
CA THR A 118 15.16 -11.23 6.82
C THR A 118 14.82 -9.82 6.39
N ASP A 119 13.81 -9.72 5.53
CA ASP A 119 13.15 -8.46 5.23
C ASP A 119 11.64 -8.68 5.12
N ASP A 120 10.88 -7.64 5.48
CA ASP A 120 9.44 -7.72 5.63
C ASP A 120 8.74 -6.73 4.70
N ALA A 121 7.68 -7.21 4.04
CA ALA A 121 6.74 -6.38 3.31
C ALA A 121 5.32 -6.67 3.79
N THR A 122 4.52 -5.63 3.99
CA THR A 122 3.11 -5.77 4.36
C THR A 122 2.22 -5.27 3.23
N VAL A 123 1.20 -6.05 2.87
CA VAL A 123 0.16 -5.65 1.92
C VAL A 123 -1.20 -5.69 2.58
N GLY A 124 -1.91 -4.56 2.55
CA GLY A 124 -3.31 -4.48 2.96
C GLY A 124 -4.23 -4.99 1.86
N VAL A 125 -4.95 -6.10 2.12
CA VAL A 125 -5.94 -6.65 1.21
C VAL A 125 -7.33 -6.49 1.80
N CYS A 126 -8.21 -5.88 1.03
CA CYS A 126 -9.54 -5.50 1.48
C CYS A 126 -10.63 -6.20 0.68
N GLY A 127 -11.68 -6.64 1.37
CA GLY A 127 -12.88 -7.12 0.70
C GLY A 127 -13.81 -6.00 0.29
N ARG A 128 -14.69 -6.33 -0.66
CA ARG A 128 -15.77 -5.43 -1.10
C ARG A 128 -16.56 -4.92 0.09
N ILE A 129 -16.98 -3.67 0.00
CA ILE A 129 -17.86 -3.06 0.99
C ILE A 129 -19.29 -3.52 0.67
N SER A 130 -19.95 -4.07 1.68
CA SER A 130 -21.35 -4.45 1.58
C SER A 130 -22.27 -3.24 1.75
N GLY A 131 -23.48 -3.33 1.21
CA GLY A 131 -24.48 -2.25 1.32
C GLY A 131 -24.24 -1.03 0.42
N GLY A 132 -23.20 -1.03 -0.43
CA GLY A 132 -22.98 0.00 -1.45
C GLY A 132 -24.00 -0.08 -2.59
N ASN A 133 -24.71 1.01 -2.85
CA ASN A 133 -25.59 1.19 -4.01
C ASN A 133 -25.38 2.56 -4.66
N THR A 134 -25.47 2.59 -5.99
CA THR A 134 -25.18 3.77 -6.82
C THR A 134 -26.32 4.80 -6.82
N ILE A 135 -26.03 6.01 -7.29
CA ILE A 135 -27.05 7.05 -7.52
C ILE A 135 -28.22 6.54 -8.40
N GLY A 136 -27.92 5.68 -9.39
CA GLY A 136 -28.93 5.08 -10.26
C GLY A 136 -29.83 4.07 -9.57
N PHE A 137 -29.31 3.36 -8.55
CA PHE A 137 -30.13 2.53 -7.69
C PHE A 137 -31.11 3.38 -6.88
N TRP A 138 -30.61 4.40 -6.19
CA TRP A 138 -31.43 5.25 -5.31
C TRP A 138 -32.50 6.07 -6.06
N GLY A 139 -32.25 6.40 -7.33
CA GLY A 139 -33.23 7.04 -8.21
C GLY A 139 -34.32 6.12 -8.76
N ASN A 140 -34.14 4.79 -8.77
CA ASN A 140 -35.10 3.88 -9.39
C ASN A 140 -36.19 3.38 -8.41
N LYS A 141 -37.11 2.54 -8.90
CA LYS A 141 -38.22 1.98 -8.10
C LYS A 141 -37.78 1.16 -6.88
N ASN A 142 -36.63 0.48 -6.96
CA ASN A 142 -36.09 -0.32 -5.87
C ASN A 142 -35.46 0.60 -4.81
N GLY A 143 -34.72 1.64 -5.23
CA GLY A 143 -34.21 2.68 -4.34
C GLY A 143 -35.33 3.43 -3.63
N ARG A 144 -36.42 3.74 -4.35
CA ARG A 144 -37.65 4.31 -3.76
C ARG A 144 -38.20 3.44 -2.64
N ALA A 145 -38.38 2.14 -2.91
CA ALA A 145 -38.90 1.20 -1.91
C ALA A 145 -37.98 1.11 -0.68
N ALA A 146 -36.66 1.15 -0.87
CA ALA A 146 -35.69 1.18 0.23
C ALA A 146 -35.77 2.48 1.05
N ILE A 147 -35.92 3.63 0.40
CA ILE A 147 -36.15 4.92 1.08
C ILE A 147 -37.47 4.90 1.87
N GLU A 148 -38.56 4.41 1.28
CA GLU A 148 -39.85 4.29 1.95
C GLU A 148 -39.77 3.35 3.17
N ALA A 149 -39.08 2.21 3.04
CA ALA A 149 -38.83 1.31 4.17
C ALA A 149 -38.01 1.98 5.28
N CYS A 150 -37.00 2.77 4.91
CA CYS A 150 -36.18 3.54 5.86
C CYS A 150 -36.99 4.61 6.60
N ILE A 151 -37.91 5.28 5.89
CA ILE A 151 -38.86 6.24 6.48
C ILE A 151 -39.82 5.55 7.43
N ASN A 152 -40.38 4.41 7.02
CA ASN A 152 -41.29 3.62 7.86
C ASN A 152 -40.60 3.06 9.11
N ALA A 153 -39.28 2.84 9.04
CA ALA A 153 -38.44 2.50 10.20
C ALA A 153 -38.08 3.72 11.09
N GLY A 154 -38.65 4.90 10.82
CA GLY A 154 -38.52 6.10 11.65
C GLY A 154 -37.42 7.08 11.22
N THR A 155 -36.75 6.86 10.09
CA THR A 155 -35.72 7.80 9.60
C THR A 155 -36.37 8.91 8.76
N PRO A 156 -36.31 10.19 9.14
CA PRO A 156 -36.91 11.27 8.36
C PRO A 156 -36.02 11.66 7.17
N VAL A 157 -35.89 10.76 6.18
CA VAL A 157 -34.91 10.83 5.08
C VAL A 157 -34.87 12.20 4.40
N TYR A 158 -36.02 12.71 3.94
CA TYR A 158 -36.08 13.99 3.23
C TYR A 158 -35.74 15.20 4.11
N SER A 159 -36.08 15.14 5.41
CA SER A 159 -35.70 16.18 6.37
C SER A 159 -34.19 16.21 6.57
N ILE A 160 -33.57 15.04 6.71
CA ILE A 160 -32.10 14.95 6.88
C ILE A 160 -31.38 15.39 5.61
N LEU A 161 -31.81 14.93 4.43
CA LEU A 161 -31.23 15.35 3.15
C LEU A 161 -31.38 16.86 2.92
N THR A 162 -32.50 17.46 3.33
CA THR A 162 -32.72 18.92 3.29
C THR A 162 -31.81 19.66 4.29
N GLY A 163 -31.45 19.03 5.41
CA GLY A 163 -30.51 19.59 6.38
C GLY A 163 -29.04 19.53 5.96
N MET A 164 -28.73 18.86 4.85
CA MET A 164 -27.39 18.81 4.26
C MET A 164 -27.18 19.97 3.30
N ASN A 165 -25.93 20.33 3.05
CA ASN A 165 -25.53 21.36 2.10
C ASN A 165 -25.53 20.85 0.65
N LEU A 166 -26.54 20.07 0.26
CA LEU A 166 -26.65 19.53 -1.10
C LEU A 166 -26.92 20.66 -2.08
N VAL A 167 -26.30 20.62 -3.25
CA VAL A 167 -26.44 21.66 -4.28
C VAL A 167 -26.88 21.10 -5.63
N ASN A 168 -27.47 21.94 -6.46
CA ASN A 168 -27.78 21.65 -7.85
C ASN A 168 -26.66 22.13 -8.81
N ALA A 169 -26.87 21.96 -10.13
CA ALA A 169 -25.91 22.37 -11.16
C ALA A 169 -25.45 23.83 -11.08
N LYS A 170 -26.29 24.73 -10.56
CA LYS A 170 -25.99 26.16 -10.41
C LYS A 170 -25.34 26.51 -9.06
N GLY A 171 -25.13 25.52 -8.19
CA GLY A 171 -24.65 25.72 -6.83
C GLY A 171 -25.71 26.30 -5.87
N GLN A 172 -26.98 26.14 -6.21
CA GLN A 172 -28.08 26.50 -5.31
C GLN A 172 -28.46 25.30 -4.44
N ASP A 173 -28.95 25.58 -3.23
CA ASP A 173 -29.35 24.55 -2.28
C ASP A 173 -30.45 23.66 -2.85
N PHE A 174 -30.31 22.35 -2.61
CA PHE A 174 -31.26 21.35 -3.02
C PHE A 174 -31.96 20.72 -1.81
N ASN A 175 -33.26 20.97 -1.70
CA ASN A 175 -34.10 20.56 -0.58
C ASN A 175 -35.16 19.55 -1.06
N PRO A 176 -34.86 18.24 -1.09
CA PRO A 176 -35.79 17.24 -1.60
C PRO A 176 -36.96 17.04 -0.64
N SER A 177 -38.19 17.07 -1.16
CA SER A 177 -39.42 16.79 -0.39
C SER A 177 -40.09 15.46 -0.73
N ASN A 178 -39.70 14.84 -1.85
CA ASN A 178 -40.26 13.58 -2.33
C ASN A 178 -39.30 12.87 -3.28
N HIS A 179 -39.57 11.58 -3.55
CA HIS A 179 -38.71 10.74 -4.39
C HIS A 179 -38.63 11.21 -5.84
N SER A 180 -39.72 11.73 -6.41
CA SER A 180 -39.74 12.17 -7.82
C SER A 180 -38.77 13.33 -8.06
N GLY A 181 -38.79 14.34 -7.20
CA GLY A 181 -37.84 15.45 -7.24
C GLY A 181 -36.41 15.00 -6.96
N PHE A 182 -36.23 14.10 -5.98
CA PHE A 182 -34.94 13.52 -5.65
C PHE A 182 -34.32 12.73 -6.80
N ASN A 183 -35.09 11.86 -7.46
CA ASN A 183 -34.65 11.09 -8.62
C ASN A 183 -34.25 11.99 -9.78
N SER A 184 -35.08 12.98 -10.12
CA SER A 184 -34.79 13.90 -11.23
C SER A 184 -33.47 14.65 -11.00
N TRP A 185 -33.21 15.06 -9.76
CA TRP A 185 -31.95 15.68 -9.35
C TRP A 185 -30.77 14.69 -9.43
N LEU A 186 -30.89 13.48 -8.86
CA LEU A 186 -29.83 12.47 -8.93
C LEU A 186 -29.43 12.12 -10.38
N GLN A 187 -30.41 11.95 -11.28
CA GLN A 187 -30.16 11.60 -12.68
C GLN A 187 -29.56 12.74 -13.49
N SER A 188 -29.74 13.98 -13.05
CA SER A 188 -29.19 15.16 -13.71
C SER A 188 -27.83 15.57 -13.16
N ALA A 189 -27.27 14.82 -12.21
CA ALA A 189 -25.97 15.11 -11.63
C ALA A 189 -24.86 14.98 -12.68
N ASP A 190 -24.08 16.06 -12.83
CA ASP A 190 -22.96 16.13 -13.76
C ASP A 190 -21.71 16.71 -13.08
N ALA A 191 -20.57 16.56 -13.75
CA ALA A 191 -19.28 17.07 -13.27
C ALA A 191 -18.99 18.52 -13.72
N ALA A 192 -19.94 19.25 -14.30
CA ALA A 192 -19.72 20.65 -14.67
C ALA A 192 -19.51 21.48 -13.40
N ASN A 193 -20.43 21.38 -12.44
CA ASN A 193 -20.22 21.78 -11.05
C ASN A 193 -19.85 20.54 -10.23
N MET A 194 -18.57 20.36 -9.87
CA MET A 194 -18.13 19.15 -9.15
C MET A 194 -18.84 19.00 -7.78
N SER A 195 -19.24 20.11 -7.16
CA SER A 195 -20.02 20.12 -5.91
C SER A 195 -21.42 19.50 -6.09
N TYR A 196 -22.00 19.59 -7.29
CA TYR A 196 -23.26 18.92 -7.60
C TYR A 196 -23.06 17.41 -7.73
N MET A 197 -22.06 16.95 -8.49
CA MET A 197 -21.72 15.53 -8.57
C MET A 197 -21.37 14.93 -7.20
N LEU A 198 -20.59 15.67 -6.40
CA LEU A 198 -20.30 15.34 -5.01
C LEU A 198 -21.58 15.22 -4.20
N SER A 199 -22.49 16.20 -4.27
CA SER A 199 -23.77 16.16 -3.56
C SER A 199 -24.55 14.88 -3.87
N ALA A 200 -24.66 14.51 -5.14
CA ALA A 200 -25.38 13.31 -5.56
C ALA A 200 -24.75 12.02 -5.03
N GLN A 201 -23.42 11.89 -5.15
CA GLN A 201 -22.69 10.72 -4.65
C GLN A 201 -22.73 10.63 -3.12
N MET A 202 -22.58 11.76 -2.42
CA MET A 202 -22.68 11.84 -0.96
C MET A 202 -24.08 11.46 -0.47
N ALA A 203 -25.14 11.93 -1.13
CA ALA A 203 -26.51 11.55 -0.79
C ALA A 203 -26.73 10.04 -0.93
N ALA A 204 -26.22 9.42 -2.00
CA ALA A 204 -26.27 7.97 -2.17
C ALA A 204 -25.46 7.22 -1.09
N THR A 205 -24.27 7.70 -0.71
CA THR A 205 -23.49 7.09 0.39
C THR A 205 -24.22 7.20 1.72
N TRP A 206 -24.81 8.36 2.02
CA TRP A 206 -25.61 8.52 3.22
C TRP A 206 -26.80 7.54 3.26
N LEU A 207 -27.49 7.34 2.13
CA LEU A 207 -28.56 6.36 2.02
C LEU A 207 -28.05 4.91 2.18
N ASN A 208 -26.86 4.59 1.67
CA ASN A 208 -26.22 3.28 1.90
C ASN A 208 -25.96 3.03 3.39
N VAL A 209 -25.50 4.05 4.12
CA VAL A 209 -25.20 3.95 5.56
C VAL A 209 -26.48 3.92 6.40
N LYS A 210 -27.45 4.78 6.13
CA LYS A 210 -28.63 4.95 7.01
C LYS A 210 -29.78 4.03 6.65
N CYS A 211 -30.03 3.82 5.37
CA CYS A 211 -31.17 3.05 4.88
C CYS A 211 -30.76 1.64 4.47
N GLY A 212 -29.75 1.53 3.60
CA GLY A 212 -29.37 0.25 3.01
C GLY A 212 -30.50 -0.42 2.24
N VAL A 213 -30.34 -1.72 1.94
CA VAL A 213 -31.32 -2.50 1.17
C VAL A 213 -31.51 -3.85 1.86
N ASN A 214 -32.76 -4.23 2.15
CA ASN A 214 -33.11 -5.52 2.78
C ASN A 214 -32.29 -5.80 4.06
N GLY A 215 -32.11 -4.78 4.91
CA GLY A 215 -31.33 -4.87 6.15
C GLY A 215 -29.82 -4.83 5.97
N ARG A 216 -29.29 -4.81 4.73
CA ARG A 216 -27.86 -4.66 4.45
C ARG A 216 -27.51 -3.18 4.31
N LYS A 217 -26.89 -2.62 5.34
CA LYS A 217 -26.40 -1.24 5.39
C LYS A 217 -24.88 -1.23 5.29
N MET A 218 -24.34 -0.16 4.71
CA MET A 218 -22.92 0.13 4.78
C MET A 218 -22.57 0.57 6.20
N ASP A 219 -21.52 -0.01 6.79
CA ASP A 219 -21.10 0.36 8.15
C ASP A 219 -20.36 1.70 8.14
N GLY A 220 -21.06 2.74 8.57
CA GLY A 220 -20.54 4.11 8.57
C GLY A 220 -19.48 4.40 9.65
N THR A 221 -19.33 3.56 10.68
CA THR A 221 -18.53 3.86 11.88
C THR A 221 -17.32 2.97 12.03
N ARG A 222 -17.37 1.74 11.52
CA ARG A 222 -16.24 0.79 11.58
C ARG A 222 -15.36 0.86 10.34
N LEU A 223 -15.94 1.10 9.16
CA LEU A 223 -15.17 1.20 7.92
C LEU A 223 -14.40 2.52 7.88
N ARG A 224 -13.10 2.42 7.59
CA ARG A 224 -12.21 3.57 7.44
C ARG A 224 -11.79 3.73 5.99
N VAL A 225 -11.63 4.98 5.58
CA VAL A 225 -11.26 5.40 4.23
C VAL A 225 -10.16 6.44 4.31
N THR A 226 -9.36 6.58 3.25
CA THR A 226 -8.42 7.69 3.13
C THR A 226 -9.18 9.00 3.19
N ASP A 227 -8.72 9.94 4.02
CA ASP A 227 -9.28 11.29 4.06
C ASP A 227 -8.90 12.03 2.76
N PRO A 228 -9.89 12.46 1.94
CA PRO A 228 -9.62 13.24 0.73
C PRO A 228 -8.90 14.57 1.00
N ALA A 229 -9.05 15.15 2.20
CA ALA A 229 -8.37 16.39 2.59
C ALA A 229 -6.96 16.15 3.16
N ASN A 230 -6.68 14.95 3.66
CA ASN A 230 -5.37 14.56 4.19
C ASN A 230 -5.07 13.09 3.85
N PRO A 231 -4.47 12.82 2.67
CA PRO A 231 -4.25 11.45 2.18
C PRO A 231 -3.37 10.57 3.07
N SER A 232 -2.63 11.16 4.03
CA SER A 232 -1.84 10.45 5.04
C SER A 232 -2.67 10.02 6.26
N SER A 233 -3.98 10.28 6.27
CA SER A 233 -4.87 9.97 7.39
C SER A 233 -6.06 9.13 6.95
N ALA A 234 -6.61 8.36 7.89
CA ALA A 234 -7.79 7.53 7.70
C ALA A 234 -8.94 8.05 8.56
N ILE A 235 -10.13 8.15 7.97
CA ILE A 235 -11.36 8.61 8.64
C ILE A 235 -12.47 7.59 8.44
N THR A 236 -13.49 7.56 9.30
CA THR A 236 -14.67 6.72 9.08
C THR A 236 -15.52 7.26 7.92
N ILE A 237 -16.39 6.43 7.34
CA ILE A 237 -17.34 6.89 6.31
C ILE A 237 -18.24 8.00 6.87
N THR A 238 -18.64 7.94 8.14
CA THR A 238 -19.42 9.01 8.79
C THR A 238 -18.63 10.32 8.84
N GLN A 239 -17.35 10.26 9.24
CA GLN A 239 -16.48 11.44 9.23
C GLN A 239 -16.29 12.01 7.82
N ALA A 240 -16.17 11.15 6.80
CA ALA A 240 -16.08 11.58 5.41
C ALA A 240 -17.37 12.29 4.94
N LEU A 241 -18.55 11.76 5.32
CA LEU A 241 -19.84 12.40 5.05
C LEU A 241 -19.92 13.79 5.72
N ASP A 242 -19.51 13.90 6.98
CA ASP A 242 -19.51 15.17 7.71
C ASP A 242 -18.56 16.20 7.09
N ALA A 243 -17.34 15.78 6.74
CA ALA A 243 -16.33 16.63 6.13
C ALA A 243 -16.75 17.09 4.72
N ALA A 244 -17.33 16.21 3.90
CA ALA A 244 -17.88 16.57 2.60
C ALA A 244 -19.07 17.53 2.72
N ASN A 245 -19.96 17.32 3.69
CA ASN A 245 -21.08 18.22 3.95
C ASN A 245 -20.60 19.62 4.37
N MET A 246 -19.55 19.70 5.19
CA MET A 246 -18.91 20.96 5.58
C MET A 246 -18.19 21.62 4.40
N PHE A 247 -17.54 20.83 3.54
CA PHE A 247 -16.94 21.31 2.30
C PHE A 247 -18.01 21.97 1.41
N LEU A 248 -19.15 21.31 1.20
CA LEU A 248 -20.25 21.82 0.37
C LEU A 248 -20.86 23.11 0.93
N ALA A 249 -20.91 23.28 2.26
CA ALA A 249 -21.36 24.53 2.89
C ALA A 249 -20.56 25.75 2.38
N ASN A 250 -19.26 25.57 2.21
CA ASN A 250 -18.32 26.64 1.84
C ASN A 250 -18.05 26.70 0.32
N ASN A 251 -18.33 25.62 -0.42
CA ASN A 251 -17.93 25.45 -1.82
C ASN A 251 -19.12 24.98 -2.68
N LYS A 252 -20.21 25.74 -2.68
CA LYS A 252 -21.44 25.38 -3.41
C LYS A 252 -21.27 25.33 -4.94
N ASN A 253 -20.32 26.09 -5.48
CA ASN A 253 -20.02 26.13 -6.91
C ASN A 253 -18.53 25.92 -7.17
N THR A 254 -18.19 24.78 -7.76
CA THR A 254 -16.83 24.39 -8.14
C THR A 254 -16.71 24.16 -9.66
N THR A 255 -17.37 25.02 -10.44
CA THR A 255 -17.24 25.02 -11.92
C THR A 255 -15.85 25.43 -12.39
N ALA A 256 -15.19 26.35 -11.68
CA ALA A 256 -13.83 26.76 -11.95
C ALA A 256 -12.82 25.70 -11.49
N SER A 257 -11.73 25.54 -12.24
CA SER A 257 -10.58 24.76 -11.81
C SER A 257 -9.90 25.40 -10.59
N GLY A 258 -9.36 24.58 -9.70
CA GLY A 258 -8.65 25.02 -8.51
C GLY A 258 -8.77 24.04 -7.33
N PRO A 259 -8.17 24.37 -6.18
CA PRO A 259 -8.08 23.47 -5.03
C PRO A 259 -9.45 22.96 -4.55
N ALA A 260 -10.48 23.81 -4.53
CA ALA A 260 -11.82 23.41 -4.14
C ALA A 260 -12.41 22.36 -5.08
N ARG A 261 -12.26 22.54 -6.41
CA ARG A 261 -12.75 21.55 -7.39
C ARG A 261 -12.00 20.23 -7.28
N THR A 262 -10.68 20.27 -7.11
CA THR A 262 -9.85 19.07 -6.88
C THR A 262 -10.30 18.31 -5.63
N LEU A 263 -10.55 19.01 -4.52
CA LEU A 263 -11.03 18.37 -3.30
C LEU A 263 -12.46 17.82 -3.46
N ALA A 264 -13.35 18.54 -4.15
CA ALA A 264 -14.68 18.05 -4.48
C ALA A 264 -14.63 16.74 -5.30
N GLU A 265 -13.70 16.67 -6.26
CA GLU A 265 -13.46 15.47 -7.08
C GLU A 265 -12.92 14.30 -6.26
N ALA A 266 -12.04 14.57 -5.29
CA ALA A 266 -11.52 13.56 -4.39
C ALA A 266 -12.63 12.95 -3.51
N TYR A 267 -13.47 13.78 -2.89
CA TYR A 267 -14.65 13.31 -2.15
C TYR A 267 -15.66 12.59 -3.06
N LYS A 268 -15.93 13.13 -4.25
CA LYS A 268 -16.80 12.49 -5.25
C LYS A 268 -16.29 11.08 -5.55
N SER A 269 -14.99 10.94 -5.79
CA SER A 269 -14.37 9.67 -6.20
C SER A 269 -14.38 8.66 -5.06
N LEU A 270 -14.18 9.11 -3.82
CA LEU A 270 -14.36 8.30 -2.62
C LEU A 270 -15.80 7.75 -2.54
N PHE A 271 -16.81 8.62 -2.58
CA PHE A 271 -18.21 8.20 -2.45
C PHE A 271 -18.68 7.35 -3.62
N ASP A 272 -18.24 7.65 -4.84
CA ASP A 272 -18.52 6.82 -6.02
C ASP A 272 -17.98 5.40 -5.84
N ARG A 273 -16.76 5.22 -5.34
CA ARG A 273 -16.21 3.89 -5.04
C ARG A 273 -17.01 3.18 -3.95
N LEU A 274 -17.34 3.86 -2.85
CA LEU A 274 -18.18 3.31 -1.79
C LEU A 274 -19.55 2.85 -2.31
N ASN A 275 -20.18 3.68 -3.13
CA ASN A 275 -21.49 3.42 -3.73
C ASN A 275 -21.47 2.25 -4.73
N ASN A 276 -20.31 1.98 -5.35
CA ASN A 276 -20.10 0.81 -6.20
C ASN A 276 -19.63 -0.44 -5.42
N GLY A 277 -19.64 -0.40 -4.08
CA GLY A 277 -19.16 -1.50 -3.22
C GLY A 277 -17.67 -1.79 -3.40
N LEU A 278 -16.91 -0.82 -3.91
CA LEU A 278 -15.47 -0.94 -4.13
C LEU A 278 -14.72 -0.58 -2.86
N VAL A 279 -13.62 -1.28 -2.64
CA VAL A 279 -12.69 -1.01 -1.55
C VAL A 279 -12.14 0.40 -1.67
N VAL A 280 -12.25 1.19 -0.59
CA VAL A 280 -11.40 2.37 -0.33
C VAL A 280 -10.98 2.34 1.13
N VAL A 281 -10.18 1.37 1.54
CA VAL A 281 -9.72 1.32 2.93
C VAL A 281 -8.21 1.34 2.89
N VAL A 282 -7.64 2.32 3.57
CA VAL A 282 -6.21 2.38 3.83
C VAL A 282 -6.01 1.93 5.26
N VAL A 283 -5.27 0.84 5.43
CA VAL A 283 -4.52 0.64 6.66
C VAL A 283 -3.28 1.48 6.48
N LEU A 284 -3.14 2.51 7.30
CA LEU A 284 -1.91 3.29 7.32
C LEU A 284 -0.82 2.40 7.95
N PRO A 285 0.43 2.47 7.46
CA PRO A 285 1.55 1.76 8.07
C PRO A 285 1.74 2.13 9.54
#